data_AF-A0AAW3PUE9-F1
#
_entry.id   AF-A0AAW3PUE9-F1
#
_cell.length_a   1.000
_cell.length_b   1.000
_cell.length_c   1.000
_cell.angle_alpha   90.00
_cell.angle_beta   90.00
_cell.angle_gamma   90.00
#
_symmetry.space_group_name_H-M   'P 1'
#
loop_
_entity.id
_entity.type
_entity.pdbx_description
1 polymer ?
#
loop_
_entity_poly.entity_id
_entity_poly.type
_entity_poly.pdbx_seq_one_letter_code
_entity_poly.pdbx_strand_id
1 'polypeptide(L)'
;MRHGTASTFNAVVLAWTAGACIAVLWLPFWAFAGYLLILTLVGCDRDPARPAVAVLCVAALVVLGPLVALKLPIPTLGNDKPQYLGFMADMRAFGVDLFLAKQPELLSFASLHAAATLFGINDRAFLVLFDVYFGLLLIAVWQAGYRALPLFVLLFLSASSFFGTYANLIRQAMALPFIFLMISSRGRLEAACHATLAGLAHLPALAVAVPYVLLCRVGRPTAPVGVAAGVLAIVASGRDWSALVSPDKADSYLSGKVGLYTSWESGNTLNVTLFACMLYALCWALWQCNRPRPAAADRRTIDTTQRYLLALTVAAVALVATRHMTKVYERVYIYFFVIALMTLSLIVSQIRRGPYKAFVLCGALGYGAYGFAKNLDNQPLLFRGNVHAYLTSSLFNLYHDLLMEFE
;
A
#
# COMPACT_ATOMS: atom_id res chain seq x y z
N MET A 1 -14.73 33.79 -27.94
CA MET A 1 -14.03 34.22 -26.71
C MET A 1 -14.06 33.09 -25.66
N ARG A 2 -13.08 32.16 -25.67
CA ARG A 2 -12.94 31.09 -24.64
C ARG A 2 -11.48 30.74 -24.31
N HIS A 3 -10.53 31.64 -24.62
CA HIS A 3 -9.10 31.41 -24.37
C HIS A 3 -8.53 32.08 -23.10
N GLY A 4 -9.31 32.91 -22.38
CA GLY A 4 -8.81 33.68 -21.23
C GLY A 4 -8.83 32.97 -19.86
N THR A 5 -9.58 31.87 -19.69
CA THR A 5 -9.75 31.20 -18.38
C THR A 5 -8.79 30.05 -18.14
N ALA A 6 -8.14 29.53 -19.20
CA ALA A 6 -7.19 28.43 -19.09
C ALA A 6 -5.78 28.89 -18.66
N SER A 7 -5.35 30.10 -19.05
CA SER A 7 -4.00 30.60 -18.73
C SER A 7 -3.88 31.09 -17.29
N THR A 8 -4.88 31.80 -16.79
CA THR A 8 -4.94 32.30 -15.41
C THR A 8 -5.02 31.18 -14.38
N PHE A 9 -5.69 30.07 -14.71
CA PHE A 9 -5.86 28.97 -13.76
C PHE A 9 -4.62 28.05 -13.64
N ASN A 10 -3.90 27.81 -14.73
CA ASN A 10 -2.59 27.15 -14.65
C ASN A 10 -1.63 27.97 -13.78
N ALA A 11 -1.70 29.30 -13.85
CA ALA A 11 -0.93 30.17 -12.97
C ALA A 11 -1.32 30.02 -11.49
N VAL A 12 -2.61 29.85 -11.16
CA VAL A 12 -3.05 29.57 -9.78
C VAL A 12 -2.50 28.23 -9.29
N VAL A 13 -2.68 27.13 -10.04
CA VAL A 13 -2.14 25.83 -9.60
C VAL A 13 -0.61 25.88 -9.45
N LEU A 14 0.09 26.53 -10.39
CA LEU A 14 1.53 26.75 -10.30
C LEU A 14 1.93 27.58 -9.07
N ALA A 15 1.19 28.65 -8.75
CA ALA A 15 1.44 29.47 -7.57
C ALA A 15 1.24 28.67 -6.27
N TRP A 16 0.21 27.82 -6.19
CA TRP A 16 -0.04 26.97 -5.04
C TRP A 16 1.02 25.87 -4.91
N THR A 17 1.43 25.25 -6.02
CA THR A 17 2.53 24.29 -6.04
C THR A 17 3.84 24.94 -5.62
N ALA A 18 4.16 26.13 -6.14
CA ALA A 18 5.37 26.87 -5.76
C ALA A 18 5.35 27.28 -4.29
N GLY A 19 4.22 27.81 -3.80
CA GLY A 19 4.01 28.14 -2.40
C GLY A 19 4.16 26.93 -1.48
N ALA A 20 3.60 25.78 -1.86
CA ALA A 20 3.78 24.52 -1.12
C ALA A 20 5.25 24.08 -1.11
N CYS A 21 5.97 24.15 -2.23
CA CYS A 21 7.39 23.80 -2.29
C CYS A 21 8.25 24.69 -1.36
N ILE A 22 7.95 26.00 -1.31
CA ILE A 22 8.65 26.92 -0.41
C ILE A 22 8.29 26.63 1.05
N ALA A 23 7.01 26.42 1.34
CA ALA A 23 6.53 26.11 2.69
C ALA A 23 7.09 24.78 3.22
N VAL A 24 7.33 23.80 2.34
CA VAL A 24 7.93 22.51 2.70
C VAL A 24 9.31 22.68 3.32
N LEU A 25 10.06 23.75 3.02
CA LEU A 25 11.37 24.00 3.64
C LEU A 25 11.26 24.28 5.14
N TRP A 26 10.16 24.92 5.57
CA TRP A 26 9.97 25.40 6.93
C TRP A 26 9.06 24.50 7.77
N LEU A 27 7.96 24.03 7.17
CA LEU A 27 6.97 23.14 7.79
C LEU A 27 6.60 22.03 6.79
N PRO A 28 7.50 21.05 6.57
CA PRO A 28 7.37 19.99 5.57
C PRO A 28 6.05 19.22 5.70
N PHE A 29 5.72 18.77 6.92
CA PHE A 29 4.52 18.00 7.17
C PHE A 29 3.24 18.78 6.84
N TRP A 30 3.09 19.99 7.39
CA TRP A 30 1.88 20.78 7.21
C TRP A 30 1.71 21.28 5.77
N ALA A 31 2.80 21.63 5.11
CA ALA A 31 2.79 21.99 3.70
C ALA A 31 2.36 20.80 2.82
N PHE A 32 2.90 19.61 3.08
CA PHE A 32 2.49 18.37 2.41
C PHE A 32 1.02 18.02 2.66
N ALA A 33 0.59 18.01 3.92
CA ALA A 33 -0.79 17.69 4.30
C ALA A 33 -1.78 18.68 3.68
N GLY A 34 -1.51 19.99 3.80
CA GLY A 34 -2.32 21.03 3.16
C GLY A 34 -2.42 20.83 1.65
N TYR A 35 -1.29 20.62 0.98
CA TYR A 35 -1.25 20.41 -0.46
C TYR A 35 -2.00 19.16 -0.91
N LEU A 36 -1.90 18.05 -0.16
CA LEU A 36 -2.66 16.81 -0.37
C LEU A 36 -4.18 17.05 -0.26
N LEU A 37 -4.62 17.77 0.78
CA LEU A 37 -6.04 18.11 0.97
C LEU A 37 -6.55 18.98 -0.19
N ILE A 38 -5.79 20.00 -0.57
CA ILE A 38 -6.13 20.90 -1.69
C ILE A 38 -6.27 20.12 -2.99
N LEU A 39 -5.28 19.28 -3.34
CA LEU A 39 -5.34 18.48 -4.57
C LEU A 39 -6.49 17.46 -4.57
N THR A 40 -6.84 16.91 -3.40
CA THR A 40 -8.00 16.04 -3.25
C THR A 40 -9.31 16.80 -3.50
N LEU A 41 -9.45 18.00 -2.93
CA LEU A 41 -10.62 18.87 -3.10
C LEU A 41 -10.75 19.44 -4.52
N VAL A 42 -9.64 19.74 -5.20
CA VAL A 42 -9.64 20.14 -6.61
C VAL A 42 -10.36 19.09 -7.47
N GLY A 43 -10.27 17.81 -7.07
CA GLY A 43 -10.97 16.67 -7.67
C GLY A 43 -12.50 16.78 -7.69
N CYS A 44 -13.12 17.64 -6.87
CA CYS A 44 -14.57 17.92 -6.86
C CYS A 44 -15.05 18.49 -8.19
N ASP A 45 -14.32 19.49 -8.69
CA ASP A 45 -14.75 20.34 -9.81
C ASP A 45 -13.99 20.05 -11.09
N ARG A 46 -12.75 19.59 -10.97
CA ARG A 46 -11.85 19.39 -12.11
C ARG A 46 -10.85 18.26 -11.86
N ASP A 47 -10.16 17.87 -12.92
CA ASP A 47 -9.06 16.92 -12.78
C ASP A 47 -7.81 17.68 -12.28
N PRO A 48 -7.07 17.16 -11.28
CA PRO A 48 -5.83 17.79 -10.84
C PRO A 48 -4.81 17.79 -11.98
N ALA A 49 -3.98 18.83 -12.07
CA ALA A 49 -2.92 18.91 -13.07
C ALA A 49 -1.87 17.82 -12.81
N ARG A 50 -1.42 17.11 -13.86
CA ARG A 50 -0.35 16.10 -13.74
C ARG A 50 0.89 16.63 -13.01
N PRO A 51 1.53 17.76 -13.39
CA PRO A 51 2.72 18.23 -12.69
C PRO A 51 2.47 18.46 -11.19
N ALA A 52 1.28 18.94 -10.82
CA ALA A 52 0.91 19.15 -9.42
C ALA A 52 0.86 17.83 -8.62
N VAL A 53 0.29 16.77 -9.22
CA VAL A 53 0.29 15.42 -8.63
C VAL A 53 1.71 14.83 -8.58
N ALA A 54 2.57 15.11 -9.57
CA ALA A 54 3.95 14.63 -9.55
C ALA A 54 4.75 15.26 -8.40
N VAL A 55 4.58 16.56 -8.18
CA VAL A 55 5.14 17.25 -7.01
C VAL A 55 4.59 16.66 -5.71
N LEU A 56 3.31 16.31 -5.65
CA LEU A 56 2.75 15.63 -4.48
C LEU A 56 3.43 14.28 -4.21
N CYS A 57 3.73 13.49 -5.26
CA CYS A 57 4.45 12.23 -5.11
C CYS A 57 5.87 12.43 -4.56
N VAL A 58 6.60 13.42 -5.07
CA VAL A 58 7.94 13.76 -4.58
C VAL A 58 7.87 14.25 -3.13
N ALA A 59 6.93 15.14 -2.81
CA ALA A 59 6.72 15.62 -1.45
C ALA A 59 6.36 14.48 -0.49
N ALA A 60 5.57 13.49 -0.93
CA ALA A 60 5.25 12.32 -0.12
C ALA A 60 6.51 11.51 0.24
N LEU A 61 7.43 11.31 -0.70
CA LEU A 61 8.69 10.61 -0.44
C LEU A 61 9.55 11.39 0.57
N VAL A 62 9.75 12.69 0.30
CA VAL A 62 10.60 13.57 1.10
C VAL A 62 10.08 13.74 2.53
N VAL A 63 8.76 13.87 2.71
CA VAL A 63 8.18 14.15 4.02
C VAL A 63 7.98 12.87 4.84
N LEU A 64 7.53 11.78 4.20
CA LEU A 64 7.22 10.53 4.90
C LEU A 64 8.44 9.62 5.10
N GLY A 65 9.48 9.76 4.28
CA GLY A 65 10.70 8.98 4.37
C GLY A 65 11.34 9.03 5.76
N PRO A 66 11.69 10.22 6.30
CA PRO A 66 12.26 10.36 7.63
C PRO A 66 11.36 9.83 8.75
N LEU A 67 10.04 10.01 8.64
CA LEU A 67 9.06 9.50 9.62
C LEU A 67 9.21 7.99 9.85
N VAL A 68 9.33 7.25 8.75
CA VAL A 68 9.45 5.79 8.72
C VAL A 68 10.88 5.35 9.01
N ALA A 69 11.86 5.98 8.37
CA ALA A 69 13.26 5.61 8.47
C ALA A 69 13.81 5.77 9.88
N LEU A 70 13.52 6.89 10.55
CA LEU A 70 14.03 7.21 11.91
C LEU A 70 13.23 6.55 13.04
N LYS A 71 12.42 5.52 12.73
CA LYS A 71 11.69 4.78 13.75
C LYS A 71 12.65 4.09 14.73
N LEU A 72 12.36 4.12 16.03
CA LEU A 72 13.22 3.47 17.02
C LEU A 72 13.32 1.93 16.82
N PRO A 73 14.53 1.35 16.82
CA PRO A 73 14.74 -0.09 16.71
C PRO A 73 14.56 -0.78 18.07
N ILE A 74 13.40 -0.60 18.71
CA ILE A 74 13.06 -1.26 19.98
C ILE A 74 12.29 -2.56 19.68
N PRO A 75 12.71 -3.72 20.24
CA PRO A 75 12.06 -5.00 20.01
C PRO A 75 10.74 -5.10 20.78
N THR A 76 9.69 -4.52 20.22
CA THR A 76 8.31 -4.58 20.73
C THR A 76 7.41 -5.26 19.71
N LEU A 77 6.30 -5.82 20.18
CA LEU A 77 5.32 -6.49 19.32
C LEU A 77 4.85 -5.56 18.19
N GLY A 78 4.96 -6.04 16.95
CA GLY A 78 4.61 -5.30 15.74
C GLY A 78 5.75 -4.47 15.12
N ASN A 79 6.91 -4.30 15.75
CA ASN A 79 8.05 -3.57 15.19
C ASN A 79 9.14 -4.52 14.66
N ASP A 80 9.15 -4.82 13.36
CA ASP A 80 10.16 -5.73 12.79
C ASP A 80 11.48 -5.02 12.44
N LYS A 81 11.61 -3.70 12.66
CA LYS A 81 12.84 -2.96 12.34
C LYS A 81 14.11 -3.59 12.97
N PRO A 82 14.13 -3.99 14.25
CA PRO A 82 15.28 -4.68 14.84
C PRO A 82 15.60 -6.00 14.13
N GLN A 83 14.57 -6.74 13.71
CA GLN A 83 14.73 -7.98 12.98
C GLN A 83 15.37 -7.74 11.60
N TYR A 84 14.96 -6.68 10.89
CA TYR A 84 15.56 -6.32 9.61
C TYR A 84 17.01 -5.87 9.75
N LEU A 85 17.36 -5.13 10.81
CA LEU A 85 18.75 -4.79 11.13
C LEU A 85 19.57 -6.07 11.39
N GLY A 86 19.02 -7.03 12.13
CA GLY A 86 19.64 -8.35 12.33
C GLY A 86 19.89 -9.08 11.01
N PHE A 87 18.88 -9.16 10.12
CA PHE A 87 19.06 -9.76 8.80
C PHE A 87 20.14 -9.06 7.97
N MET A 88 20.20 -7.72 8.00
CA MET A 88 21.23 -6.96 7.29
C MET A 88 22.63 -7.29 7.83
N ALA A 89 22.81 -7.41 9.14
CA ALA A 89 24.07 -7.79 9.77
C ALA A 89 24.48 -9.22 9.40
N ASP A 90 23.56 -10.17 9.52
CA ASP A 90 23.81 -11.57 9.20
C ASP A 90 24.13 -11.77 7.71
N MET A 91 23.37 -11.13 6.81
CA MET A 91 23.63 -11.22 5.36
C MET A 91 24.95 -10.56 4.97
N ARG A 92 25.40 -9.54 5.71
CA ARG A 92 26.72 -8.92 5.49
C ARG A 92 27.86 -9.86 5.92
N ALA A 93 27.64 -10.65 6.97
CA ALA A 93 28.64 -11.59 7.48
C ALA A 93 28.68 -12.93 6.71
N PHE A 94 27.52 -13.46 6.31
CA PHE A 94 27.38 -14.82 5.79
C PHE A 94 26.86 -14.88 4.34
N GLY A 95 26.57 -13.75 3.72
CA GLY A 95 25.93 -13.67 2.40
C GLY A 95 24.42 -13.97 2.44
N VAL A 96 23.77 -13.84 1.29
CA VAL A 96 22.30 -13.97 1.16
C VAL A 96 21.86 -15.44 1.07
N ASP A 97 22.75 -16.34 0.63
CA ASP A 97 22.43 -17.75 0.33
C ASP A 97 21.90 -18.52 1.53
N LEU A 98 22.42 -18.24 2.73
CA LEU A 98 21.96 -18.86 3.98
C LEU A 98 20.47 -18.58 4.25
N PHE A 99 20.00 -17.40 3.85
CA PHE A 99 18.61 -17.00 4.00
C PHE A 99 17.75 -17.55 2.86
N LEU A 100 18.27 -17.63 1.63
CA LEU A 100 17.55 -18.20 0.49
C LEU A 100 17.27 -19.69 0.64
N ALA A 101 18.16 -20.41 1.30
CA ALA A 101 17.94 -21.82 1.66
C ALA A 101 16.72 -21.99 2.59
N LYS A 102 16.39 -20.96 3.39
CA LYS A 102 15.28 -20.99 4.37
C LYS A 102 14.06 -20.20 3.92
N GLN A 103 14.17 -19.19 3.07
CA GLN A 103 13.07 -18.32 2.66
C GLN A 103 13.23 -17.94 1.18
N PRO A 104 12.28 -18.29 0.29
CA PRO A 104 12.39 -18.05 -1.15
C PRO A 104 12.14 -16.59 -1.57
N GLU A 105 12.08 -15.66 -0.61
CA GLU A 105 11.73 -14.25 -0.80
C GLU A 105 12.96 -13.42 -1.20
N LEU A 106 13.61 -13.89 -2.28
CA LEU A 106 14.90 -13.40 -2.80
C LEU A 106 14.93 -11.88 -2.98
N LEU A 107 13.88 -11.29 -3.56
CA LEU A 107 13.90 -9.86 -3.89
C LEU A 107 13.97 -9.01 -2.62
N SER A 108 13.23 -9.38 -1.57
CA SER A 108 13.27 -8.64 -0.31
C SER A 108 14.61 -8.74 0.40
N PHE A 109 15.20 -9.94 0.46
CA PHE A 109 16.50 -10.16 1.08
C PHE A 109 17.64 -9.52 0.28
N ALA A 110 17.63 -9.67 -1.04
CA ALA A 110 18.59 -9.01 -1.93
C ALA A 110 18.52 -7.48 -1.79
N SER A 111 17.32 -6.91 -1.64
CA SER A 111 17.16 -5.46 -1.44
C SER A 111 17.68 -5.00 -0.09
N LEU A 112 17.38 -5.73 0.99
CA LEU A 112 17.92 -5.46 2.32
C LEU A 112 19.45 -5.55 2.33
N HIS A 113 20.01 -6.57 1.68
CA HIS A 113 21.47 -6.73 1.55
C HIS A 113 22.09 -5.61 0.72
N ALA A 114 21.51 -5.26 -0.44
CA ALA A 114 22.00 -4.16 -1.27
C ALA A 114 21.94 -2.82 -0.53
N ALA A 115 20.85 -2.53 0.17
CA ALA A 115 20.73 -1.31 0.97
C ALA A 115 21.76 -1.27 2.10
N ALA A 116 21.96 -2.37 2.82
CA ALA A 116 22.96 -2.48 3.88
C ALA A 116 24.40 -2.30 3.36
N THR A 117 24.70 -2.88 2.20
CA THR A 117 26.04 -2.79 1.57
C THR A 117 26.33 -1.38 1.05
N LEU A 118 25.33 -0.69 0.51
CA LEU A 118 25.51 0.64 -0.09
C LEU A 118 25.42 1.79 0.93
N PHE A 119 24.57 1.66 1.94
CA PHE A 119 24.24 2.78 2.87
C PHE A 119 24.57 2.48 4.33
N GLY A 120 25.02 1.26 4.65
CA GLY A 120 25.27 0.80 6.01
C GLY A 120 24.04 0.14 6.65
N ILE A 121 24.25 -0.47 7.82
CA ILE A 121 23.19 -1.13 8.61
C ILE A 121 22.59 -0.09 9.56
N ASN A 122 21.87 0.88 9.01
CA ASN A 122 21.40 2.08 9.71
C ASN A 122 20.07 2.59 9.11
N ASP A 123 19.62 3.77 9.56
CA ASP A 123 18.35 4.37 9.16
C ASP A 123 18.32 4.79 7.68
N ARG A 124 19.48 5.06 7.06
CA ARG A 124 19.57 5.38 5.63
C ARG A 124 19.19 4.21 4.74
N ALA A 125 19.58 2.99 5.11
CA ALA A 125 19.16 1.81 4.37
C ALA A 125 17.62 1.70 4.36
N PHE A 126 16.96 2.00 5.48
CA PHE A 126 15.50 2.03 5.54
C PHE A 126 14.89 3.18 4.73
N LEU A 127 15.50 4.37 4.75
CA LEU A 127 15.06 5.49 3.92
C LEU A 127 15.08 5.14 2.43
N VAL A 128 16.20 4.59 1.94
CA VAL A 128 16.34 4.22 0.52
C VAL A 128 15.36 3.12 0.14
N LEU A 129 15.18 2.11 0.99
CA LEU A 129 14.17 1.07 0.75
C LEU A 129 12.75 1.66 0.69
N PHE A 130 12.43 2.60 1.59
CA PHE A 130 11.16 3.31 1.54
C PHE A 130 11.02 4.07 0.22
N ASP A 131 11.99 4.90 -0.15
CA ASP A 131 11.92 5.74 -1.34
C ASP A 131 11.78 4.92 -2.63
N VAL A 132 12.52 3.82 -2.74
CA VAL A 132 12.44 2.91 -3.89
C VAL A 132 11.06 2.25 -3.96
N TYR A 133 10.61 1.59 -2.90
CA TYR A 133 9.41 0.75 -2.97
C TYR A 133 8.11 1.56 -2.86
N PHE A 134 8.09 2.63 -2.07
CA PHE A 134 6.97 3.56 -2.04
C PHE A 134 6.91 4.40 -3.32
N GLY A 135 8.06 4.84 -3.85
CA GLY A 135 8.14 5.53 -5.15
C GLY A 135 7.60 4.66 -6.29
N LEU A 136 8.00 3.38 -6.35
CA LEU A 136 7.44 2.40 -7.29
C LEU A 136 5.92 2.22 -7.12
N LEU A 137 5.41 2.23 -5.89
CA LEU A 137 3.97 2.15 -5.65
C LEU A 137 3.25 3.39 -6.20
N LEU A 138 3.78 4.59 -5.95
CA LEU A 138 3.24 5.83 -6.47
C LEU A 138 3.23 5.84 -8.01
N ILE A 139 4.30 5.32 -8.64
CA ILE A 139 4.36 5.15 -10.10
C ILE A 139 3.29 4.16 -10.59
N ALA A 140 3.12 3.02 -9.91
CA ALA A 140 2.10 2.03 -10.28
C ALA A 140 0.68 2.61 -10.18
N VAL A 141 0.40 3.35 -9.10
CA VAL A 141 -0.87 4.07 -8.88
C VAL A 141 -1.08 5.15 -9.95
N TRP A 142 -0.02 5.89 -10.29
CA TRP A 142 -0.06 6.90 -11.33
C TRP A 142 -0.45 6.31 -12.70
N GLN A 143 0.15 5.16 -13.06
CA GLN A 143 -0.15 4.44 -14.30
C GLN A 143 -1.59 3.91 -14.34
N ALA A 144 -2.12 3.46 -13.19
CA ALA A 144 -3.50 3.02 -13.06
C ALA A 144 -4.48 4.20 -13.20
N GLY A 145 -4.15 5.37 -12.64
CA GLY A 145 -4.92 6.59 -12.81
C GLY A 145 -4.45 7.72 -11.91
N TYR A 146 -3.58 8.60 -12.43
CA TYR A 146 -3.00 9.73 -11.69
C TYR A 146 -4.01 10.62 -10.94
N ARG A 147 -5.26 10.71 -11.42
CA ARG A 147 -6.34 11.51 -10.80
C ARG A 147 -6.80 10.93 -9.46
N ALA A 148 -6.64 9.63 -9.26
CA ALA A 148 -7.00 8.95 -8.02
C ALA A 148 -5.91 9.08 -6.95
N LEU A 149 -4.69 9.49 -7.33
CA LEU A 149 -3.51 9.46 -6.47
C LEU A 149 -3.65 10.32 -5.20
N PRO A 150 -4.14 11.58 -5.24
CA PRO A 150 -4.30 12.37 -4.02
C PRO A 150 -5.23 11.70 -3.00
N LEU A 151 -6.38 11.20 -3.45
CA LEU A 151 -7.32 10.49 -2.58
C LEU A 151 -6.73 9.17 -2.07
N PHE A 152 -6.01 8.43 -2.92
CA PHE A 152 -5.34 7.20 -2.51
C PHE A 152 -4.31 7.47 -1.40
N VAL A 153 -3.44 8.47 -1.58
CA VAL A 153 -2.42 8.82 -0.57
C VAL A 153 -3.09 9.27 0.72
N LEU A 154 -4.12 10.11 0.65
CA LEU A 154 -4.89 10.54 1.82
C LEU A 154 -5.47 9.34 2.59
N LEU A 155 -6.19 8.45 1.90
CA LEU A 155 -6.79 7.27 2.51
C LEU A 155 -5.74 6.31 3.04
N PHE A 156 -4.64 6.13 2.31
CA PHE A 156 -3.57 5.22 2.70
C PHE A 156 -2.86 5.70 3.96
N LEU A 157 -2.52 6.99 4.04
CA LEU A 157 -1.96 7.62 5.23
C LEU A 157 -2.92 7.63 6.42
N SER A 158 -4.22 7.75 6.16
CA SER A 158 -5.23 7.69 7.22
C SER A 158 -5.45 6.29 7.79
N ALA A 159 -5.01 5.27 7.08
CA ALA A 159 -5.15 3.90 7.50
C ALA A 159 -3.97 3.43 8.33
N SER A 160 -4.24 2.57 9.31
CA SER A 160 -3.19 1.87 10.04
C SER A 160 -2.30 1.05 9.12
N SER A 161 -2.78 0.68 7.92
CA SER A 161 -2.03 -0.10 6.95
C SER A 161 -0.78 0.61 6.43
N PHE A 162 -0.74 1.94 6.29
CA PHE A 162 0.50 2.63 5.89
C PHE A 162 1.58 2.46 6.97
N PHE A 163 1.25 2.82 8.21
CA PHE A 163 2.16 2.70 9.34
C PHE A 163 2.51 1.23 9.65
N GLY A 164 1.52 0.34 9.57
CA GLY A 164 1.67 -1.10 9.74
C GLY A 164 2.48 -1.78 8.64
N THR A 165 2.56 -1.23 7.43
CA THR A 165 3.38 -1.82 6.36
C THR A 165 4.74 -1.15 6.27
N TYR A 166 4.78 0.12 5.88
CA TYR A 166 6.04 0.80 5.58
C TYR A 166 6.87 1.05 6.84
N ALA A 167 6.26 1.25 8.01
CA ALA A 167 7.01 1.45 9.25
C ALA A 167 7.24 0.17 10.07
N ASN A 168 6.53 -0.91 9.80
CA ASN A 168 6.55 -2.13 10.62
C ASN A 168 6.89 -3.38 9.80
N LEU A 169 6.31 -3.55 8.61
CA LEU A 169 6.41 -4.76 7.78
C LEU A 169 7.01 -4.46 6.40
N ILE A 170 8.26 -3.95 6.37
CA ILE A 170 8.86 -3.40 5.15
C ILE A 170 8.86 -4.40 3.99
N ARG A 171 9.09 -5.69 4.25
CA ARG A 171 9.10 -6.74 3.22
C ARG A 171 7.73 -6.91 2.56
N GLN A 172 6.65 -6.79 3.33
CA GLN A 172 5.30 -6.77 2.77
C GLN A 172 5.06 -5.51 1.92
N ALA A 173 5.57 -4.36 2.38
CA ALA A 173 5.48 -3.11 1.64
C ALA A 173 6.20 -3.18 0.28
N MET A 174 7.31 -3.93 0.19
CA MET A 174 8.05 -4.17 -1.07
C MET A 174 7.23 -4.89 -2.15
N ALA A 175 6.24 -5.71 -1.76
CA ALA A 175 5.41 -6.46 -2.70
C ALA A 175 4.26 -5.64 -3.30
N LEU A 176 3.79 -4.59 -2.60
CA LEU A 176 2.68 -3.74 -3.03
C LEU A 176 2.84 -3.13 -4.44
N PRO A 177 3.99 -2.51 -4.81
CA PRO A 177 4.15 -1.95 -6.15
C PRO A 177 3.96 -3.02 -7.24
N PHE A 178 4.48 -4.23 -7.03
CA PHE A 178 4.36 -5.30 -8.02
C PHE A 178 2.94 -5.85 -8.13
N ILE A 179 2.17 -5.90 -7.03
CA ILE A 179 0.74 -6.22 -7.08
C ILE A 179 0.00 -5.20 -7.95
N PHE A 180 0.30 -3.91 -7.80
CA PHE A 180 -0.40 -2.85 -8.53
C PHE A 180 0.00 -2.80 -10.02
N LEU A 181 1.27 -3.05 -10.32
CA LEU A 181 1.76 -3.22 -11.68
C LEU A 181 1.15 -4.45 -12.34
N MET A 182 1.04 -5.58 -11.61
CA MET A 182 0.34 -6.78 -12.08
C MET A 182 -1.11 -6.47 -12.47
N ILE A 183 -1.88 -5.79 -11.61
CA ILE A 183 -3.29 -5.46 -11.89
C ILE A 183 -3.40 -4.53 -13.11
N SER A 184 -2.43 -3.63 -13.27
CA SER A 184 -2.42 -2.62 -14.34
C SER A 184 -1.88 -3.16 -15.68
N SER A 185 -1.15 -4.28 -15.65
CA SER A 185 -0.52 -4.90 -16.82
C SER A 185 -1.55 -5.34 -17.86
N ARG A 186 -1.23 -5.14 -19.14
CA ARG A 186 -2.12 -5.56 -20.25
C ARG A 186 -1.71 -6.92 -20.80
N GLY A 187 -0.43 -7.24 -20.73
CA GLY A 187 0.12 -8.52 -21.15
C GLY A 187 -0.01 -9.57 -20.05
N ARG A 188 -0.37 -10.80 -20.43
CA ARG A 188 -0.40 -11.94 -19.49
C ARG A 188 0.97 -12.27 -18.93
N LEU A 189 2.00 -12.19 -19.77
CA LEU A 189 3.39 -12.43 -19.36
C LEU A 189 3.87 -11.34 -18.41
N GLU A 190 3.58 -10.07 -18.72
CA GLU A 190 3.85 -8.92 -17.85
C GLU A 190 3.17 -9.07 -16.47
N ALA A 191 1.88 -9.46 -16.45
CA ALA A 191 1.15 -9.76 -15.22
C ALA A 191 1.84 -10.87 -14.41
N ALA A 192 2.23 -11.97 -15.07
CA ALA A 192 2.90 -13.09 -14.44
C ALA A 192 4.27 -12.69 -13.88
N CYS A 193 5.06 -11.91 -14.61
CA CYS A 193 6.35 -11.39 -14.15
C CYS A 193 6.18 -10.55 -12.88
N HIS A 194 5.21 -9.63 -12.86
CA HIS A 194 4.93 -8.83 -11.67
C HIS A 194 4.39 -9.67 -10.51
N ALA A 195 3.57 -10.69 -10.77
CA ALA A 195 3.14 -11.64 -9.75
C ALA A 195 4.32 -12.41 -9.14
N THR A 196 5.27 -12.85 -9.98
CA THR A 196 6.51 -13.48 -9.52
C THR A 196 7.34 -12.52 -8.67
N LEU A 197 7.55 -11.28 -9.11
CA LEU A 197 8.26 -10.26 -8.33
C LEU A 197 7.58 -9.98 -6.98
N ALA A 198 6.25 -9.92 -6.94
CA ALA A 198 5.49 -9.76 -5.70
C ALA A 198 5.73 -10.95 -4.74
N GLY A 199 5.75 -12.19 -5.25
CA GLY A 199 6.05 -13.38 -4.46
C GLY A 199 7.50 -13.46 -3.99
N LEU A 200 8.45 -13.05 -4.83
CA LEU A 200 9.87 -12.95 -4.46
C LEU A 200 10.11 -11.83 -3.44
N ALA A 201 9.26 -10.80 -3.38
CA ALA A 201 9.31 -9.79 -2.32
C ALA A 201 8.66 -10.30 -1.02
N HIS A 202 7.48 -10.90 -1.11
CA HIS A 202 6.77 -11.41 0.05
C HIS A 202 5.81 -12.52 -0.34
N LEU A 203 6.10 -13.76 0.08
CA LEU A 203 5.40 -14.95 -0.40
C LEU A 203 3.88 -14.92 -0.19
N PRO A 204 3.32 -14.38 0.91
CA PRO A 204 1.88 -14.20 1.08
C PRO A 204 1.19 -13.37 -0.03
N ALA A 205 1.92 -12.56 -0.80
CA ALA A 205 1.37 -11.85 -1.95
C ALA A 205 0.79 -12.79 -3.01
N LEU A 206 1.36 -14.01 -3.13
CA LEU A 206 0.94 -15.00 -4.11
C LEU A 206 -0.48 -15.50 -3.88
N ALA A 207 -1.00 -15.41 -2.64
CA ALA A 207 -2.38 -15.73 -2.32
C ALA A 207 -3.39 -14.87 -3.10
N VAL A 208 -2.99 -13.64 -3.47
CA VAL A 208 -3.79 -12.73 -4.30
C VAL A 208 -3.32 -12.77 -5.76
N ALA A 209 -2.00 -12.75 -5.99
CA ALA A 209 -1.43 -12.59 -7.32
C ALA A 209 -1.66 -13.80 -8.25
N VAL A 210 -1.48 -15.02 -7.74
CA VAL A 210 -1.62 -16.23 -8.57
C VAL A 210 -3.07 -16.44 -9.03
N PRO A 211 -4.08 -16.42 -8.15
CA PRO A 211 -5.46 -16.58 -8.60
C PRO A 211 -5.91 -15.46 -9.53
N TYR A 212 -5.44 -14.22 -9.31
CA TYR A 212 -5.71 -13.11 -10.22
C TYR A 212 -5.21 -13.38 -11.64
N VAL A 213 -3.92 -13.74 -11.80
CA VAL A 213 -3.33 -14.04 -13.11
C VAL A 213 -4.02 -15.23 -13.78
N LEU A 214 -4.39 -16.27 -13.02
CA LEU A 214 -5.12 -17.42 -13.54
C LEU A 214 -6.54 -17.04 -14.02
N LEU A 215 -7.28 -16.24 -13.26
CA LEU A 215 -8.62 -15.78 -13.64
C LEU A 215 -8.59 -14.89 -14.88
N CYS A 216 -7.55 -14.05 -15.05
CA CYS A 216 -7.33 -13.30 -16.28
C CYS A 216 -7.13 -14.20 -17.52
N ARG A 217 -6.77 -15.49 -17.35
CA ARG A 217 -6.70 -16.45 -18.46
C ARG A 217 -8.07 -16.99 -18.90
N VAL A 218 -9.05 -17.07 -17.99
CA VAL A 218 -10.32 -17.79 -18.20
C VAL A 218 -11.43 -16.90 -18.80
N GLY A 219 -11.29 -15.58 -18.76
CA GLY A 219 -12.31 -14.67 -19.32
C GLY A 219 -13.43 -14.33 -18.31
N ARG A 220 -14.45 -13.62 -18.79
CA ARG A 220 -15.02 -12.42 -18.14
C ARG A 220 -16.13 -12.52 -17.06
N PRO A 221 -16.64 -13.64 -16.51
CA PRO A 221 -17.62 -13.54 -15.43
C PRO A 221 -16.91 -13.49 -14.08
N THR A 222 -16.46 -12.29 -13.70
CA THR A 222 -15.60 -12.05 -12.51
C THR A 222 -16.33 -12.08 -11.16
N ALA A 223 -17.67 -12.04 -11.15
CA ALA A 223 -18.47 -12.09 -9.91
C ALA A 223 -18.86 -13.53 -9.48
N PRO A 224 -19.45 -14.40 -10.34
CA PRO A 224 -19.90 -15.73 -9.89
C PRO A 224 -18.74 -16.70 -9.61
N VAL A 225 -17.60 -16.55 -10.31
CA VAL A 225 -16.40 -17.39 -10.08
C VAL A 225 -15.73 -17.03 -8.76
N GLY A 226 -15.71 -15.73 -8.38
CA GLY A 226 -15.22 -15.29 -7.08
C GLY A 226 -16.11 -15.79 -5.92
N VAL A 227 -17.43 -15.78 -6.10
CA VAL A 227 -18.37 -16.34 -5.12
C VAL A 227 -18.23 -17.86 -5.01
N ALA A 228 -18.12 -18.59 -6.12
CA ALA A 228 -17.92 -20.04 -6.11
C ALA A 228 -16.56 -20.45 -5.51
N ALA A 229 -15.49 -19.72 -5.83
CA ALA A 229 -14.18 -19.92 -5.21
C ALA A 229 -14.19 -19.56 -3.71
N GLY A 230 -14.93 -18.52 -3.31
CA GLY A 230 -15.16 -18.15 -1.92
C GLY A 230 -15.92 -19.25 -1.15
N VAL A 231 -16.96 -19.84 -1.74
CA VAL A 231 -17.70 -20.96 -1.15
C VAL A 231 -16.82 -22.21 -1.03
N LEU A 232 -16.05 -22.55 -2.06
CA LEU A 232 -15.10 -23.66 -2.01
C LEU A 232 -13.98 -23.42 -1.00
N ALA A 233 -13.52 -22.18 -0.85
CA ALA A 233 -12.54 -21.79 0.15
C ALA A 233 -13.09 -21.83 1.59
N ILE A 234 -14.35 -21.46 1.81
CA ILE A 234 -15.02 -21.61 3.12
C ILE A 234 -15.09 -23.09 3.50
N VAL A 235 -15.47 -23.95 2.55
CA VAL A 235 -15.53 -25.41 2.73
C VAL A 235 -14.13 -26.01 2.97
N ALA A 236 -13.10 -25.55 2.24
CA ALA A 236 -11.73 -25.99 2.42
C ALA A 236 -11.10 -25.48 3.73
N SER A 237 -11.46 -24.27 4.19
CA SER A 237 -10.97 -23.71 5.46
C SER A 237 -11.45 -24.50 6.68
N GLY A 238 -12.53 -25.28 6.56
CA GLY A 238 -13.00 -26.17 7.63
C GLY A 238 -12.16 -27.43 7.81
N ARG A 239 -11.13 -27.66 6.97
CA ARG A 239 -10.21 -28.80 7.12
C ARG A 239 -9.02 -28.42 7.99
N ASP A 240 -8.77 -29.25 8.99
CA ASP A 240 -7.65 -29.12 9.91
C ASP A 240 -6.34 -29.33 9.14
N TRP A 241 -5.62 -28.24 8.86
CA TRP A 241 -4.38 -28.25 8.09
C TRP A 241 -3.25 -29.02 8.80
N SER A 242 -3.42 -29.34 10.09
CA SER A 242 -2.54 -30.23 10.86
C SER A 242 -2.47 -31.65 10.28
N ALA A 243 -3.51 -32.12 9.58
CA ALA A 243 -3.55 -33.44 8.95
C ALA A 243 -2.66 -33.58 7.70
N LEU A 244 -2.18 -32.47 7.12
CA LEU A 244 -1.25 -32.45 5.99
C LEU A 244 0.22 -32.46 6.42
N VAL A 245 0.50 -32.40 7.73
CA VAL A 245 1.84 -32.50 8.29
C VAL A 245 2.07 -33.96 8.67
N SER A 246 2.95 -34.64 7.92
CA SER A 246 3.36 -36.01 8.24
C SER A 246 4.12 -36.00 9.58
N PRO A 247 3.72 -36.81 10.58
CA PRO A 247 4.34 -36.81 11.92
C PRO A 247 5.84 -37.17 11.90
N ASP A 248 6.31 -37.84 10.85
CA ASP A 248 7.71 -38.25 10.68
C ASP A 248 8.67 -37.13 10.17
N LYS A 249 8.19 -35.90 9.95
CA LYS A 249 9.02 -34.78 9.47
C LYS A 249 8.86 -33.53 10.34
N ALA A 250 9.08 -33.69 11.64
CA ALA A 250 9.07 -32.59 12.63
C ALA A 250 10.03 -31.44 12.27
N ASP A 251 11.09 -31.70 11.49
CA ASP A 251 12.08 -30.72 10.99
C ASP A 251 11.76 -30.11 9.61
N SER A 252 10.57 -30.37 9.06
CA SER A 252 10.16 -29.81 7.77
C SER A 252 9.87 -28.31 7.86
N TYR A 253 10.36 -27.54 6.88
CA TYR A 253 10.07 -26.11 6.65
C TYR A 253 8.58 -25.72 6.78
N LEU A 254 7.65 -26.66 6.49
CA LEU A 254 6.21 -26.47 6.67
C LEU A 254 5.76 -26.51 8.14
N SER A 255 6.37 -27.35 8.98
CA SER A 255 6.06 -27.50 10.41
C SER A 255 6.39 -26.22 11.20
N GLY A 256 7.59 -25.66 11.01
CA GLY A 256 8.01 -24.40 11.64
C GLY A 256 7.19 -23.19 11.19
N LYS A 257 6.65 -23.21 9.97
CA LYS A 257 5.79 -22.15 9.44
C LYS A 257 4.36 -22.23 9.99
N VAL A 258 3.80 -23.42 10.18
CA VAL A 258 2.45 -23.60 10.77
C VAL A 258 2.40 -23.08 12.22
N GLY A 259 3.42 -23.33 13.04
CA GLY A 259 3.50 -22.77 14.41
C GLY A 259 3.72 -21.25 14.44
N LEU A 260 4.39 -20.70 13.42
CA LEU A 260 4.48 -19.25 13.22
C LEU A 260 3.14 -18.65 12.75
N TYR A 261 2.30 -19.38 12.02
CA TYR A 261 1.07 -18.87 11.42
C TYR A 261 -0.17 -18.90 12.33
N THR A 262 -0.06 -19.46 13.54
CA THR A 262 -1.17 -19.59 14.51
C THR A 262 -1.10 -18.61 15.69
N SER A 263 0.01 -17.89 15.91
CA SER A 263 0.14 -16.91 17.01
C SER A 263 -0.25 -15.49 16.60
N TRP A 264 -1.55 -15.22 16.57
CA TRP A 264 -2.11 -13.88 16.74
C TRP A 264 -2.97 -13.96 18.00
N GLU A 265 -2.68 -13.15 19.01
CA GLU A 265 -3.61 -12.98 20.14
C GLU A 265 -4.98 -12.65 19.57
N SER A 266 -6.01 -13.32 20.08
CA SER A 266 -7.40 -13.38 19.64
C SER A 266 -8.11 -12.02 19.43
N GLY A 267 -7.57 -11.17 18.57
CA GLY A 267 -8.27 -10.05 17.97
C GLY A 267 -9.35 -10.65 17.08
N ASN A 268 -10.58 -10.16 17.26
CA ASN A 268 -11.77 -10.75 16.68
C ASN A 268 -11.71 -10.76 15.14
N THR A 269 -11.14 -11.83 14.54
CA THR A 269 -10.99 -12.03 13.09
C THR A 269 -12.33 -11.91 12.36
N LEU A 270 -13.42 -12.19 13.07
CA LEU A 270 -14.79 -11.98 12.60
C LEU A 270 -15.09 -10.49 12.37
N ASN A 271 -14.71 -9.59 13.30
CA ASN A 271 -14.91 -8.15 13.12
C ASN A 271 -14.09 -7.60 11.94
N VAL A 272 -12.85 -8.07 11.77
CA VAL A 272 -11.99 -7.69 10.63
C VAL A 272 -12.59 -8.19 9.32
N THR A 273 -13.12 -9.41 9.29
CA THR A 273 -13.78 -9.99 8.12
C THR A 273 -15.07 -9.25 7.78
N LEU A 274 -15.91 -8.91 8.78
CA LEU A 274 -17.11 -8.10 8.58
C LEU A 274 -16.77 -6.73 7.99
N PHE A 275 -15.75 -6.06 8.54
CA PHE A 275 -15.27 -4.80 7.99
C PHE A 275 -14.78 -4.93 6.54
N ALA A 276 -14.01 -5.97 6.23
CA ALA A 276 -13.56 -6.26 4.87
C ALA A 276 -14.75 -6.49 3.92
N CYS A 277 -15.76 -7.26 4.34
CA CYS A 277 -16.99 -7.47 3.57
C CYS A 277 -17.76 -6.17 3.34
N MET A 278 -17.89 -5.30 4.35
CA MET A 278 -18.54 -3.99 4.21
C MET A 278 -17.77 -3.09 3.23
N LEU A 279 -16.45 -3.06 3.30
CA LEU A 279 -15.61 -2.27 2.40
C LEU A 279 -15.68 -2.79 0.96
N TYR A 280 -15.69 -4.11 0.78
CA TYR A 280 -15.92 -4.75 -0.51
C TYR A 280 -17.28 -4.38 -1.10
N ALA A 281 -18.34 -4.52 -0.29
CA ALA A 281 -19.70 -4.17 -0.68
C ALA A 281 -19.83 -2.69 -1.03
N LEU A 282 -19.18 -1.79 -0.27
CA LEU A 282 -19.12 -0.36 -0.55
C LEU A 282 -18.47 -0.08 -1.92
N CYS A 283 -17.32 -0.68 -2.21
CA CYS A 283 -16.65 -0.52 -3.51
C CYS A 283 -17.57 -0.97 -4.66
N TRP A 284 -18.23 -2.13 -4.51
CA TRP A 284 -19.17 -2.63 -5.52
C TRP A 284 -20.40 -1.73 -5.66
N ALA A 285 -21.03 -1.32 -4.57
CA ALA A 285 -22.20 -0.45 -4.59
C ALA A 285 -21.87 0.89 -5.27
N LEU A 286 -20.75 1.52 -4.90
CA LEU A 286 -20.31 2.77 -5.50
C LEU A 286 -20.01 2.62 -6.99
N TRP A 287 -19.39 1.52 -7.41
CA TRP A 287 -19.14 1.23 -8.82
C TRP A 287 -20.45 1.06 -9.60
N GLN A 288 -21.43 0.33 -9.08
CA GLN A 288 -22.71 0.12 -9.75
C GLN A 288 -23.51 1.42 -9.86
N CYS A 289 -23.60 2.20 -8.78
CA CYS A 289 -24.34 3.46 -8.75
C CYS A 289 -23.71 4.56 -9.62
N ASN A 290 -22.38 4.56 -9.78
CA ASN A 290 -21.66 5.60 -10.51
C ASN A 290 -21.06 5.11 -11.83
N ARG A 291 -21.55 3.97 -12.34
CA ARG A 291 -20.98 3.35 -13.55
C ARG A 291 -21.02 4.33 -14.72
N PRO A 292 -19.87 4.71 -15.30
CA PRO A 292 -19.85 5.62 -16.42
C PRO A 292 -20.59 4.99 -17.61
N ARG A 293 -21.51 5.73 -18.25
CA ARG A 293 -22.13 5.27 -19.49
C ARG A 293 -21.02 5.10 -20.55
N PRO A 294 -20.92 3.93 -21.24
CA PRO A 294 -19.82 3.63 -22.16
C PRO A 294 -19.62 4.65 -23.30
N ALA A 295 -20.66 5.42 -23.62
CA ALA A 295 -20.62 6.46 -24.65
C ALA A 295 -19.86 7.74 -24.25
N ALA A 296 -19.60 7.97 -22.95
CA ALA A 296 -19.06 9.24 -22.45
C ALA A 296 -17.73 9.11 -21.69
N ALA A 297 -17.24 7.89 -21.47
CA ALA A 297 -16.10 7.63 -20.60
C ALA A 297 -14.97 6.87 -21.31
N ASP A 298 -13.74 7.18 -20.93
CA ASP A 298 -12.54 6.51 -21.45
C ASP A 298 -12.59 5.01 -21.11
N ARG A 299 -12.68 4.18 -22.16
CA ARG A 299 -12.70 2.71 -22.05
C ARG A 299 -11.52 2.17 -21.26
N ARG A 300 -10.36 2.85 -21.33
CA ARG A 300 -9.16 2.45 -20.59
C ARG A 300 -9.38 2.56 -19.08
N THR A 301 -9.94 3.67 -18.62
CA THR A 301 -10.18 3.92 -17.18
C THR A 301 -11.21 2.93 -16.62
N ILE A 302 -12.25 2.61 -17.38
CA ILE A 302 -13.25 1.59 -17.02
C ILE A 302 -12.58 0.21 -16.90
N ASP A 303 -11.78 -0.18 -17.88
CA ASP A 303 -11.08 -1.48 -17.89
C ASP A 303 -10.14 -1.62 -16.69
N THR A 304 -9.34 -0.58 -16.40
CA THR A 304 -8.48 -0.56 -15.21
C THR A 304 -9.30 -0.72 -13.93
N THR A 305 -10.40 0.01 -13.77
CA THR A 305 -11.24 -0.10 -12.55
C THR A 305 -11.85 -1.50 -12.40
N GLN A 306 -12.27 -2.12 -13.50
CA GLN A 306 -12.76 -3.50 -13.50
C GLN A 306 -11.69 -4.51 -13.08
N ARG A 307 -10.44 -4.30 -13.48
CA ARG A 307 -9.31 -5.14 -13.05
C ARG A 307 -9.03 -5.01 -11.57
N TYR A 308 -9.09 -3.80 -11.03
CA TYR A 308 -8.95 -3.56 -9.58
C TYR A 308 -10.12 -4.18 -8.79
N LEU A 309 -11.36 -4.10 -9.29
CA LEU A 309 -12.50 -4.80 -8.69
C LEU A 309 -12.32 -6.32 -8.71
N LEU A 310 -11.82 -6.90 -9.80
CA LEU A 310 -11.49 -8.33 -9.86
C LEU A 310 -10.41 -8.70 -8.85
N ALA A 311 -9.32 -7.92 -8.79
CA ALA A 311 -8.25 -8.14 -7.82
C ALA A 311 -8.77 -8.04 -6.38
N LEU A 312 -9.66 -7.10 -6.11
CA LEU A 312 -10.32 -6.94 -4.82
C LEU A 312 -11.20 -8.16 -4.48
N THR A 313 -11.97 -8.69 -5.44
CA THR A 313 -12.73 -9.94 -5.26
C THR A 313 -11.82 -11.11 -4.95
N VAL A 314 -10.71 -11.25 -5.68
CA VAL A 314 -9.70 -12.30 -5.41
C VAL A 314 -9.11 -12.17 -4.01
N ALA A 315 -8.75 -10.94 -3.61
CA ALA A 315 -8.22 -10.68 -2.29
C ALA A 315 -9.25 -10.97 -1.19
N ALA A 316 -10.53 -10.67 -1.41
CA ALA A 316 -11.60 -11.01 -0.46
C ALA A 316 -11.75 -12.53 -0.30
N VAL A 317 -11.72 -13.28 -1.40
CA VAL A 317 -11.76 -14.75 -1.39
C VAL A 317 -10.54 -15.31 -0.64
N ALA A 318 -9.33 -14.80 -0.93
CA ALA A 318 -8.12 -15.22 -0.26
C ALA A 318 -8.16 -14.93 1.25
N LEU A 319 -8.74 -13.79 1.65
CA LEU A 319 -8.93 -13.42 3.05
C LEU A 319 -9.85 -14.41 3.78
N VAL A 320 -10.99 -14.75 3.16
CA VAL A 320 -11.92 -15.74 3.72
C VAL A 320 -11.29 -17.13 3.77
N ALA A 321 -10.54 -17.52 2.73
CA ALA A 321 -9.83 -18.80 2.66
C ALA A 321 -8.81 -18.96 3.80
N THR A 322 -8.17 -17.87 4.21
CA THR A 322 -7.07 -17.86 5.18
C THR A 322 -7.52 -17.53 6.60
N ARG A 323 -8.83 -17.41 6.87
CA ARG A 323 -9.39 -16.99 8.18
C ARG A 323 -8.86 -17.73 9.41
N HIS A 324 -8.47 -18.99 9.25
CA HIS A 324 -7.96 -19.84 10.35
C HIS A 324 -6.42 -19.84 10.46
N MET A 325 -5.72 -19.22 9.52
CA MET A 325 -4.27 -19.06 9.51
C MET A 325 -3.94 -17.61 9.88
N THR A 326 -4.00 -17.28 11.18
CA THR A 326 -4.08 -15.91 11.68
C THR A 326 -3.02 -14.95 11.14
N LYS A 327 -1.74 -15.36 11.05
CA LYS A 327 -0.71 -14.49 10.46
C LYS A 327 -0.81 -14.38 8.94
N VAL A 328 -1.18 -15.45 8.23
CA VAL A 328 -1.40 -15.37 6.77
C VAL A 328 -2.61 -14.46 6.50
N TYR A 329 -3.67 -14.58 7.30
CA TYR A 329 -4.83 -13.72 7.26
C TYR A 329 -4.46 -12.26 7.43
N GLU A 330 -3.67 -11.91 8.44
CA GLU A 330 -3.19 -10.54 8.67
C GLU A 330 -2.44 -9.98 7.45
N ARG A 331 -1.51 -10.78 6.89
CA ARG A 331 -0.75 -10.38 5.70
C ARG A 331 -1.65 -10.23 4.47
N VAL A 332 -2.62 -11.12 4.25
CA VAL A 332 -3.58 -11.02 3.13
C VAL A 332 -4.56 -9.86 3.32
N TYR A 333 -4.99 -9.59 4.56
CA TYR A 333 -5.88 -8.48 4.91
C TYR A 333 -5.29 -7.14 4.49
N ILE A 334 -4.01 -6.93 4.76
CA ILE A 334 -3.31 -5.71 4.33
C ILE A 334 -3.37 -5.55 2.81
N TYR A 335 -3.10 -6.61 2.03
CA TYR A 335 -3.21 -6.53 0.56
C TYR A 335 -4.63 -6.22 0.10
N PHE A 336 -5.62 -6.93 0.64
CA PHE A 336 -7.04 -6.66 0.39
C PHE A 336 -7.35 -5.18 0.65
N PHE A 337 -6.92 -4.67 1.79
CA PHE A 337 -7.25 -3.33 2.24
C PHE A 337 -6.60 -2.25 1.36
N VAL A 338 -5.32 -2.37 1.02
CA VAL A 338 -4.65 -1.39 0.12
C VAL A 338 -5.24 -1.44 -1.30
N ILE A 339 -5.58 -2.62 -1.82
CA ILE A 339 -6.30 -2.77 -3.10
C ILE A 339 -7.68 -2.10 -3.02
N ALA A 340 -8.39 -2.24 -1.89
CA ALA A 340 -9.70 -1.62 -1.68
C ALA A 340 -9.61 -0.09 -1.70
N LEU A 341 -8.63 0.49 -1.00
CA LEU A 341 -8.41 1.95 -1.00
C LEU A 341 -8.12 2.48 -2.39
N MET A 342 -7.29 1.78 -3.16
CA MET A 342 -7.02 2.15 -4.55
C MET A 342 -8.27 2.03 -5.43
N THR A 343 -9.03 0.94 -5.27
CA THR A 343 -10.28 0.73 -6.01
C THR A 343 -11.29 1.84 -5.71
N LEU A 344 -11.47 2.20 -4.45
CA LEU A 344 -12.31 3.31 -4.02
C LEU A 344 -11.85 4.64 -4.63
N SER A 345 -10.55 4.90 -4.59
CA SER A 345 -9.96 6.12 -5.15
C SER A 345 -10.19 6.23 -6.67
N LEU A 346 -10.02 5.12 -7.40
CA LEU A 346 -10.32 5.04 -8.83
C LEU A 346 -11.80 5.31 -9.12
N ILE A 347 -12.71 4.69 -8.37
CA ILE A 347 -14.16 4.89 -8.54
C ILE A 347 -14.53 6.35 -8.28
N VAL A 348 -14.09 6.91 -7.14
CA VAL A 348 -14.40 8.29 -6.75
C VAL A 348 -13.85 9.29 -7.77
N SER A 349 -12.65 9.06 -8.31
CA SER A 349 -12.08 9.94 -9.35
C SER A 349 -12.97 10.05 -10.60
N GLN A 350 -13.78 9.03 -10.88
CA GLN A 350 -14.67 8.94 -12.04
C GLN A 350 -16.10 9.43 -11.78
N ILE A 351 -16.47 9.68 -10.52
CA ILE A 351 -17.79 10.24 -10.18
C ILE A 351 -17.95 11.59 -10.87
N ARG A 352 -19.15 11.84 -11.40
CA ARG A 352 -19.49 13.11 -12.05
C ARG A 352 -19.30 14.27 -11.08
N ARG A 353 -18.68 15.34 -11.57
CA ARG A 353 -18.48 16.60 -10.84
C ARG A 353 -19.82 17.13 -10.33
N GLY A 354 -19.83 17.63 -9.10
CA GLY A 354 -21.03 18.14 -8.45
C GLY A 354 -21.08 17.89 -6.95
N PRO A 355 -22.20 18.24 -6.29
CA PRO A 355 -22.33 18.24 -4.83
C PRO A 355 -22.18 16.83 -4.23
N TYR A 356 -22.62 15.79 -4.93
CA TYR A 356 -22.44 14.40 -4.48
C TYR A 356 -20.96 14.01 -4.37
N LYS A 357 -20.14 14.36 -5.37
CA LYS A 357 -18.70 14.09 -5.34
C LYS A 357 -18.02 14.89 -4.23
N ALA A 358 -18.42 16.14 -4.05
CA ALA A 358 -17.92 16.98 -2.97
C ALA A 358 -18.24 16.38 -1.60
N PHE A 359 -19.47 15.90 -1.38
CA PHE A 359 -19.87 15.23 -0.14
C PHE A 359 -19.01 13.99 0.14
N VAL A 360 -18.81 13.12 -0.87
CA VAL A 360 -17.96 11.91 -0.73
C VAL A 360 -16.51 12.29 -0.41
N LEU A 361 -15.95 13.30 -1.09
CA LEU A 361 -14.58 13.76 -0.85
C LEU A 361 -14.45 14.42 0.53
N CYS A 362 -15.40 15.24 0.97
CA CYS A 362 -15.42 15.80 2.32
C CYS A 362 -15.49 14.71 3.40
N GLY A 363 -16.30 13.66 3.20
CA GLY A 363 -16.33 12.49 4.08
C GLY A 363 -14.98 11.77 4.12
N ALA A 364 -14.33 11.59 2.96
CA ALA A 364 -12.99 11.00 2.89
C ALA A 364 -11.91 11.86 3.55
N LEU A 365 -12.04 13.20 3.51
CA LEU A 365 -11.13 14.13 4.19
C LEU A 365 -11.32 14.08 5.71
N GLY A 366 -12.57 14.03 6.18
CA GLY A 366 -12.88 13.87 7.60
C GLY A 366 -12.32 12.55 8.15
N TYR A 367 -12.56 11.44 7.45
CA TYR A 367 -11.94 10.15 7.78
C TYR A 367 -10.41 10.22 7.68
N GLY A 368 -9.90 10.91 6.65
CA GLY A 368 -8.48 11.10 6.39
C GLY A 368 -7.75 11.73 7.57
N ALA A 369 -8.25 12.88 8.03
CA ALA A 369 -7.69 13.63 9.14
C ALA A 369 -7.78 12.87 10.46
N TYR A 370 -8.96 12.32 10.79
CA TYR A 370 -9.16 11.53 12.01
C TYR A 370 -8.27 10.28 12.02
N GLY A 371 -8.26 9.52 10.92
CA GLY A 371 -7.49 8.30 10.79
C GLY A 371 -5.99 8.56 10.89
N PHE A 372 -5.49 9.61 10.25
CA PHE A 372 -4.08 9.99 10.34
C PHE A 372 -3.69 10.34 11.78
N ALA A 373 -4.43 11.25 12.43
CA ALA A 373 -4.15 11.65 13.81
C ALA A 373 -4.16 10.44 14.76
N LYS A 374 -5.23 9.64 14.70
CA LYS A 374 -5.36 8.42 15.50
C LYS A 374 -4.19 7.46 15.29
N ASN A 375 -3.79 7.21 14.04
CA ASN A 375 -2.74 6.23 13.77
C ASN A 375 -1.35 6.76 14.12
N LEU A 376 -1.12 8.06 13.98
CA LEU A 376 0.13 8.70 14.39
C LEU A 376 0.30 8.62 15.92
N ASP A 377 -0.76 8.89 16.68
CA ASP A 377 -0.75 8.76 18.15
C ASP A 377 -0.52 7.32 18.62
N ASN A 378 -1.04 6.33 17.88
CA ASN A 378 -0.86 4.90 18.18
C ASN A 378 0.52 4.34 17.76
N GLN A 379 1.43 5.17 17.27
CA GLN A 379 2.76 4.73 16.79
C GLN A 379 3.88 5.50 17.51
N PRO A 380 4.09 5.23 18.81
CA PRO A 380 5.00 6.00 19.67
C PRO A 380 6.49 5.81 19.34
N LEU A 381 6.84 4.94 18.40
CA LEU A 381 8.21 4.67 18.01
C LEU A 381 8.63 5.44 16.74
N LEU A 382 7.69 6.03 16.01
CA LEU A 382 7.98 6.76 14.77
C LEU A 382 8.80 8.01 15.08
N PHE A 383 9.67 8.37 14.12
CA PHE A 383 10.55 9.53 14.24
C PHE A 383 11.18 9.67 15.63
N ARG A 384 11.96 8.66 16.04
CA ARG A 384 12.67 8.60 17.32
C ARG A 384 11.76 8.65 18.55
N GLY A 385 10.48 8.34 18.36
CA GLY A 385 9.43 8.48 19.36
C GLY A 385 9.06 9.92 19.70
N ASN A 386 9.42 10.88 18.85
CA ASN A 386 9.07 12.28 19.01
C ASN A 386 8.22 12.78 17.82
N VAL A 387 6.97 12.34 17.78
CA VAL A 387 5.99 12.75 16.77
C VAL A 387 5.83 14.28 16.73
N HIS A 388 5.87 14.96 17.87
CA HIS A 388 5.73 16.42 17.88
C HIS A 388 6.88 17.13 17.15
N ALA A 389 8.12 16.65 17.33
CA ALA A 389 9.26 17.15 16.59
C ALA A 389 9.10 16.89 15.08
N TYR A 390 8.60 15.73 14.66
CA TYR A 390 8.32 15.47 13.25
C TYR A 390 7.35 16.49 12.65
N LEU A 391 6.27 16.83 13.37
CA LEU A 391 5.23 17.75 12.88
C LEU A 391 5.70 19.20 12.78
N THR A 392 6.73 19.60 13.52
CA THR A 392 7.17 21.00 13.67
C THR A 392 8.57 21.29 13.13
N SER A 393 9.35 20.26 12.79
CA SER A 393 10.71 20.42 12.27
C SER A 393 10.75 21.00 10.87
N SER A 394 11.79 21.80 10.58
CA SER A 394 12.13 22.19 9.21
C SER A 394 12.64 21.00 8.40
N LEU A 395 12.72 21.14 7.07
CA LEU A 395 13.20 20.06 6.20
C LEU A 395 14.64 19.65 6.55
N PHE A 396 15.51 20.61 6.83
CA PHE A 396 16.89 20.35 7.23
C PHE A 396 16.97 19.56 8.54
N ASN A 397 16.12 19.91 9.52
CA ASN A 397 16.09 19.21 10.79
C ASN A 397 15.53 17.79 10.66
N LEU A 398 14.56 17.55 9.77
CA LEU A 398 14.04 16.20 9.50
C LEU A 398 15.13 15.25 8.98
N TYR A 399 16.07 15.78 8.21
CA TYR A 399 17.14 15.01 7.57
C TYR A 399 18.48 15.10 8.30
N HIS A 400 18.61 15.94 9.33
CA HIS A 400 19.90 16.22 9.98
C HIS A 400 20.65 14.94 10.34
N ASP A 401 19.97 14.01 11.01
CA ASP A 401 20.59 12.77 11.46
C ASP A 401 20.91 11.80 10.33
N LEU A 402 20.04 11.78 9.30
CA LEU A 402 20.27 11.02 8.09
C LEU A 402 21.43 11.59 7.28
N LEU A 403 21.85 12.84 7.51
CA LEU A 403 23.00 13.48 6.86
C LEU A 403 24.28 13.30 7.70
N MET A 404 24.19 13.37 9.02
CA MET A 404 25.36 13.27 9.93
C MET A 404 26.01 11.87 9.95
N GLU A 405 25.28 10.78 9.65
CA GLU A 405 25.89 9.44 9.51
C GLU A 405 26.91 9.29 8.33
N PHE A 406 27.23 10.36 7.58
CA PHE A 406 28.16 10.35 6.42
C PHE A 406 29.57 10.79 6.85
N GLU A 407 29.67 11.37 8.04
CA GLU A 407 30.91 11.64 8.77
C GLU A 407 31.23 10.45 9.70
#